data_AF-A0A254N8R1-F1
#
_entry.id   AF-A0A254N8R1-F1
#
_cell.length_a   1.000
_cell.length_b   1.000
_cell.length_c   1.000
_cell.angle_alpha   90.00
_cell.angle_beta   90.00
_cell.angle_gamma   90.00
#
_symmetry.space_group_name_H-M   'P 1'
#
loop_
_entity.id
_entity.type
_entity.pdbx_description
1 polymer ?
#
loop_
_entity_poly.entity_id
_entity_poly.type
_entity_poly.pdbx_seq_one_letter_code
_entity_poly.pdbx_strand_id
1 'polypeptide(L)'
;MTSPDQRRYPRVEFFLVPEAHEQLPVWVIKPESATDGRAGVVVNLSEGGLQIAVSADEPLQGQHYEMRLLLGEDDGVPLFSADVRRVWSRPLNCSAQLGGFEFASHSSEAEQFLVAQTAHVTARRWVHCVLVERMTALA
;
A
#
# COMPACT_ATOMS: atom_id res chain seq x y z
N MET A 1 1.67 27.58 11.17
CA MET A 1 3.04 27.13 10.90
C MET A 1 3.00 25.64 10.63
N THR A 2 3.29 25.21 9.41
CA THR A 2 3.47 23.79 9.08
C THR A 2 4.75 23.31 9.75
N SER A 3 4.66 22.21 10.52
CA SER A 3 5.85 21.54 11.06
C SER A 3 6.82 21.22 9.90
N PRO A 4 8.14 21.36 10.09
CA PRO A 4 9.10 20.91 9.08
C PRO A 4 8.86 19.42 8.76
N ASP A 5 9.01 19.06 7.48
CA ASP A 5 8.91 17.67 7.05
C ASP A 5 10.06 16.87 7.69
N GLN A 6 9.72 15.89 8.53
CA GLN A 6 10.67 15.05 9.26
C GLN A 6 10.87 13.68 8.60
N ARG A 7 10.41 13.48 7.36
CA ARG A 7 10.58 12.23 6.64
C ARG A 7 12.07 11.93 6.43
N ARG A 8 12.43 10.68 6.74
CA ARG A 8 13.80 10.15 6.54
C ARG A 8 14.05 9.66 5.12
N TYR A 9 12.98 9.26 4.41
CA TYR A 9 13.06 8.66 3.09
C TYR A 9 12.16 9.41 2.10
N PRO A 10 12.64 9.67 0.87
CA PRO A 10 11.78 10.19 -0.19
C PRO A 10 10.70 9.17 -0.54
N ARG A 11 9.53 9.66 -0.95
CA ARG A 11 8.39 8.84 -1.36
C ARG A 11 8.17 8.94 -2.86
N VAL A 12 7.99 7.80 -3.50
CA VAL A 12 7.52 7.70 -4.87
C VAL A 12 6.00 7.59 -4.83
N GLU A 13 5.33 8.55 -5.46
CA GLU A 13 3.88 8.55 -5.61
C GLU A 13 3.50 7.69 -6.83
N PHE A 14 2.63 6.71 -6.64
CA PHE A 14 2.02 5.95 -7.75
C PHE A 14 0.75 6.63 -8.25
N PHE A 15 0.25 7.62 -7.48
CA PHE A 15 -0.97 8.36 -7.75
C PHE A 15 -0.60 9.72 -8.34
N LEU A 16 -0.60 9.81 -9.67
CA LEU A 16 -0.81 11.08 -10.35
C LEU A 16 -2.22 11.03 -10.93
N VAL A 17 -3.19 11.52 -10.15
CA VAL A 17 -4.55 11.80 -10.66
C VAL A 17 -4.37 12.77 -11.84
N PRO A 18 -4.88 12.46 -13.05
CA PRO A 18 -4.88 13.41 -14.15
C PRO A 18 -5.54 14.72 -13.72
N GLU A 19 -5.08 15.82 -14.29
CA GLU A 19 -5.65 17.15 -14.04
C GLU A 19 -7.19 17.13 -14.16
N ALA A 20 -7.87 17.72 -13.16
CA ALA A 20 -9.32 17.98 -13.07
C ALA A 20 -10.26 16.79 -12.82
N HIS A 21 -10.64 16.60 -11.55
CA HIS A 21 -11.91 16.01 -11.09
C HIS A 21 -12.33 14.61 -11.61
N GLU A 22 -11.45 13.88 -12.29
CA GLU A 22 -11.73 12.50 -12.69
C GLU A 22 -11.72 11.55 -11.49
N GLN A 23 -12.82 10.80 -11.33
CA GLN A 23 -12.90 9.65 -10.43
C GLN A 23 -12.63 8.40 -11.26
N LEU A 24 -11.47 7.76 -11.04
CA LEU A 24 -11.13 6.51 -11.68
C LEU A 24 -11.45 5.34 -10.72
N PRO A 25 -12.44 4.49 -11.04
CA PRO A 25 -12.66 3.28 -10.27
C PRO A 25 -11.47 2.34 -10.45
N VAL A 26 -10.95 1.82 -9.34
CA VAL A 26 -9.86 0.84 -9.32
C VAL A 26 -10.40 -0.44 -8.70
N TRP A 27 -10.24 -1.55 -9.42
CA TRP A 27 -10.58 -2.88 -8.93
C TRP A 27 -9.30 -3.60 -8.52
N VAL A 28 -9.28 -4.07 -7.28
CA VAL A 28 -8.21 -4.93 -6.77
C VAL A 28 -8.75 -6.33 -6.63
N ILE A 29 -8.25 -7.24 -7.47
CA ILE A 29 -8.61 -8.66 -7.41
C ILE A 29 -7.63 -9.33 -6.44
N LYS A 30 -8.18 -10.02 -5.44
CA LYS A 30 -7.36 -10.78 -4.48
C LYS A 30 -7.04 -12.16 -5.08
N PRO A 31 -5.80 -12.65 -4.93
CA PRO A 31 -5.50 -14.05 -5.22
C PRO A 31 -6.31 -14.95 -4.27
N GLU A 32 -6.66 -16.16 -4.73
CA GLU A 32 -7.36 -17.17 -3.92
C GLU A 32 -6.62 -17.50 -2.61
N SER A 33 -5.29 -17.39 -2.62
CA SER A 33 -4.44 -17.62 -1.44
C SER A 33 -4.52 -16.52 -0.37
N ALA A 34 -5.29 -15.45 -0.61
CA ALA A 34 -5.42 -14.31 0.30
C ALA A 34 -6.88 -13.84 0.44
N THR A 35 -7.84 -14.77 0.43
CA THR A 35 -9.26 -14.48 0.62
C THR A 35 -9.56 -13.67 1.88
N ASP A 36 -8.84 -13.95 2.97
CA ASP A 36 -9.02 -13.27 4.26
C ASP A 36 -8.27 -11.93 4.34
N GLY A 37 -7.45 -11.64 3.34
CA GLY A 37 -6.72 -10.38 3.24
C GLY A 37 -7.60 -9.22 2.81
N ARG A 38 -7.18 -8.01 3.17
CA ARG A 38 -7.81 -6.76 2.78
C ARG A 38 -7.12 -6.21 1.54
N ALA A 39 -7.89 -6.02 0.49
CA ALA A 39 -7.41 -5.41 -0.75
C ALA A 39 -7.16 -3.92 -0.54
N GLY A 40 -6.11 -3.41 -1.18
CA GLY A 40 -5.77 -1.99 -1.13
C GLY A 40 -5.00 -1.52 -2.35
N VAL A 41 -4.91 -0.21 -2.48
CA VAL A 41 -4.15 0.48 -3.54
C VAL A 41 -3.04 1.29 -2.89
N VAL A 42 -1.81 1.12 -3.36
CA VAL A 42 -0.62 1.78 -2.79
C VAL A 42 -0.49 3.19 -3.32
N VAL A 43 -0.72 4.17 -2.44
CA VAL A 43 -0.65 5.60 -2.77
C VAL A 43 0.76 6.06 -3.06
N ASN A 44 1.65 5.75 -2.13
CA ASN A 44 3.08 6.00 -2.26
C ASN A 44 3.87 4.97 -1.47
N LEU A 45 5.14 4.84 -1.85
CA LEU A 45 6.11 3.95 -1.24
C LEU A 45 7.43 4.68 -1.04
N SER A 46 8.11 4.36 0.04
CA SER A 46 9.49 4.72 0.35
C SER A 46 10.19 3.50 0.91
N GLU A 47 11.51 3.58 1.08
CA GLU A 47 12.30 2.55 1.78
C GLU A 47 11.79 2.26 3.20
N GLY A 48 11.24 3.26 3.89
CA GLY A 48 10.76 3.12 5.28
C GLY A 48 9.30 2.71 5.42
N GLY A 49 8.51 2.72 4.35
CA GLY A 49 7.10 2.38 4.43
C GLY A 49 6.25 3.00 3.32
N LEU A 50 4.93 2.89 3.49
CA LEU A 50 3.96 3.15 2.42
C LEU A 50 2.66 3.78 2.94
N GLN A 51 1.88 4.33 2.00
CA GLN A 51 0.49 4.69 2.21
C GLN A 51 -0.40 3.80 1.35
N ILE A 52 -1.50 3.34 1.94
CA ILE A 52 -2.44 2.44 1.28
C ILE A 52 -3.86 2.97 1.47
N ALA A 53 -4.61 3.06 0.38
CA ALA A 53 -6.05 3.26 0.40
C ALA A 53 -6.76 1.90 0.41
N VAL A 54 -7.71 1.73 1.32
CA VAL A 54 -8.56 0.52 1.46
C VAL A 54 -10.02 0.92 1.45
N SER A 55 -10.92 -0.02 1.16
CA SER A 55 -12.37 0.20 1.24
C SER A 55 -12.78 0.62 2.66
N ALA A 56 -13.71 1.58 2.76
CA ALA A 56 -14.33 1.97 4.03
C ALA A 56 -15.31 0.91 4.56
N ASP A 57 -15.85 0.05 3.69
CA ASP A 57 -16.79 -1.01 4.08
C ASP A 57 -16.10 -2.14 4.86
N GLU A 58 -14.79 -2.33 4.62
CA GLU A 58 -13.96 -3.31 5.30
C GLU A 58 -12.71 -2.66 5.91
N PRO A 59 -12.89 -1.84 6.98
CA PRO A 59 -11.78 -1.13 7.57
C PRO A 59 -10.80 -2.08 8.25
N LEU A 60 -9.52 -1.73 8.16
CA LEU A 60 -8.43 -2.43 8.84
C LEU A 60 -8.61 -2.35 10.36
N GLN A 61 -8.60 -3.51 11.04
CA GLN A 61 -8.83 -3.60 12.49
C GLN A 61 -7.53 -3.70 13.28
N GLY A 62 -6.63 -4.62 12.91
CA GLY A 62 -5.32 -4.78 13.54
C GLY A 62 -4.28 -3.65 13.31
N GLN A 63 -3.09 -3.86 13.86
CA GLN A 63 -1.93 -2.97 13.66
C GLN A 63 -0.80 -3.60 12.86
N HIS A 64 -0.72 -4.94 12.80
CA HIS A 64 0.37 -5.66 12.15
C HIS A 64 -0.18 -6.50 11.01
N TYR A 65 0.45 -6.38 9.86
CA TYR A 65 0.00 -7.02 8.63
C TYR A 65 1.19 -7.59 7.87
N GLU A 66 0.97 -8.71 7.21
CA GLU A 66 1.75 -9.05 6.02
C GLU A 66 1.16 -8.29 4.85
N MET A 67 1.97 -7.45 4.21
CA MET A 67 1.61 -6.75 3.00
C MET A 67 2.23 -7.47 1.81
N ARG A 68 1.41 -7.74 0.79
CA ARG A 68 1.83 -8.35 -0.47
C ARG A 68 1.51 -7.40 -1.62
N LEU A 69 2.50 -7.00 -2.42
CA LEU A 69 2.27 -6.17 -3.61
C LEU A 69 1.95 -7.00 -4.84
N LEU A 70 0.90 -6.60 -5.55
CA LEU A 70 0.41 -7.25 -6.76
C LEU A 70 0.48 -6.26 -7.94
N LEU A 71 0.97 -6.71 -9.10
CA LEU A 71 0.72 -6.05 -10.38
C LEU A 71 -0.43 -6.79 -11.05
N GLY A 72 -1.48 -6.07 -11.44
CA GLY A 72 -2.71 -6.61 -12.01
C GLY A 72 -2.58 -7.26 -13.40
N GLU A 73 -1.38 -7.73 -13.78
CA GLU A 73 -1.14 -8.48 -15.02
C GLU A 73 -0.98 -10.00 -14.75
N ASP A 74 -0.53 -10.41 -13.56
CA ASP A 74 -0.45 -11.81 -13.13
C ASP A 74 -1.01 -11.95 -11.71
N ASP A 75 -2.33 -12.13 -11.60
CA ASP A 75 -3.17 -12.04 -10.39
C ASP A 75 -2.83 -13.01 -9.23
N GLY A 76 -1.69 -13.69 -9.25
CA GLY A 76 -1.34 -14.73 -8.28
C GLY A 76 0.01 -14.58 -7.55
N VAL A 77 0.97 -13.84 -8.11
CA VAL A 77 2.35 -13.84 -7.58
C VAL A 77 2.71 -12.46 -7.03
N PRO A 78 2.91 -12.33 -5.70
CA PRO A 78 3.41 -11.09 -5.13
C PRO A 78 4.80 -10.75 -5.65
N LEU A 79 5.02 -9.49 -6.03
CA LEU A 79 6.37 -9.03 -6.40
C LEU A 79 7.29 -8.92 -5.20
N PHE A 80 6.74 -8.50 -4.07
CA PHE A 80 7.39 -8.63 -2.79
C PHE A 80 6.34 -8.70 -1.68
N SER A 81 6.75 -9.27 -0.55
CA SER A 81 5.94 -9.32 0.66
C SER A 81 6.75 -8.74 1.82
N ALA A 82 6.11 -7.97 2.69
CA ALA A 82 6.78 -7.39 3.85
C ALA A 82 5.83 -7.33 5.05
N ASP A 83 6.37 -7.57 6.24
CA ASP A 83 5.65 -7.27 7.46
C ASP A 83 5.64 -5.75 7.69
N VAL A 84 4.45 -5.21 7.90
CA VAL A 84 4.21 -3.78 8.08
C VAL A 84 3.39 -3.52 9.33
N ARG A 85 3.66 -2.37 9.95
CA ARG A 85 2.89 -1.86 11.08
C ARG A 85 2.14 -0.61 10.67
N ARG A 86 0.83 -0.60 10.90
CA ARG A 86 -0.02 0.57 10.71
C ARG A 86 0.32 1.60 11.79
N VAL A 87 0.73 2.79 11.36
CA VAL A 87 1.11 3.91 12.22
C VAL A 87 -0.06 4.88 12.42
N TRP A 88 -0.86 5.07 11.37
CA TRP A 88 -2.05 5.91 11.43
C TRP A 88 -3.09 5.45 10.41
N SER A 89 -4.34 5.85 10.64
CA SER A 89 -5.44 5.75 9.69
C SER A 89 -6.29 7.01 9.72
N ARG A 90 -6.89 7.36 8.59
CA ARG A 90 -7.90 8.42 8.51
C ARG A 90 -8.90 8.12 7.38
N PRO A 91 -10.17 8.52 7.51
CA PRO A 91 -11.10 8.51 6.39
C PRO A 91 -10.56 9.36 5.23
N LEU A 92 -10.68 8.85 4.00
CA LEU A 92 -10.39 9.61 2.78
C LEU A 92 -11.68 10.22 2.22
N ASN A 93 -12.73 9.39 2.10
CA ASN A 93 -14.09 9.78 1.73
C ASN A 93 -15.08 8.71 2.28
N CYS A 94 -16.34 8.70 1.83
CA CYS A 94 -17.33 7.72 2.28
C CYS A 94 -17.06 6.28 1.83
N SER A 95 -16.22 6.07 0.81
CA SER A 95 -15.93 4.76 0.22
C SER A 95 -14.54 4.23 0.55
N ALA A 96 -13.64 5.07 1.07
CA ALA A 96 -12.25 4.70 1.30
C ALA A 96 -11.64 5.29 2.57
N GLN A 97 -10.71 4.54 3.15
CA GLN A 97 -9.84 4.95 4.25
C GLN A 97 -8.38 4.93 3.80
N LEU A 98 -7.59 5.91 4.23
CA LEU A 98 -6.15 5.95 4.03
C LEU A 98 -5.43 5.47 5.29
N GLY A 99 -4.41 4.62 5.12
CA GLY A 99 -3.52 4.19 6.19
C GLY A 99 -2.07 4.46 5.86
N GLY A 100 -1.29 4.84 6.87
CA GLY A 100 0.16 4.91 6.80
C GLY A 100 0.80 3.73 7.50
N PHE A 101 1.77 3.12 6.84
CA PHE A 101 2.44 1.91 7.29
C PHE A 101 3.95 2.11 7.30
N GLU A 102 4.61 1.53 8.30
CA GLU A 102 6.06 1.43 8.42
C GLU A 102 6.46 -0.03 8.24
N PHE A 103 7.57 -0.29 7.54
CA PHE A 103 8.11 -1.64 7.43
C PHE A 103 8.70 -2.09 8.78
N ALA A 104 8.41 -3.32 9.18
CA ALA A 104 8.95 -3.88 10.43
C ALA A 104 10.47 -4.10 10.36
N SER A 105 11.01 -4.37 9.18
CA SER A 105 12.44 -4.47 8.89
C SER A 105 12.83 -3.44 7.82
N HIS A 106 14.09 -3.01 7.82
CA HIS A 106 14.62 -2.22 6.71
C HIS A 106 14.67 -3.10 5.47
N SER A 107 13.72 -2.89 4.55
CA SER A 107 13.46 -3.76 3.40
C SER A 107 14.35 -3.38 2.22
N SER A 108 15.33 -4.24 1.89
CA SER A 108 16.06 -4.16 0.62
C SER A 108 15.16 -4.48 -0.58
N GLU A 109 14.06 -5.20 -0.37
CA GLU A 109 13.11 -5.57 -1.42
C GLU A 109 12.26 -4.37 -1.87
N ALA A 110 11.89 -3.47 -0.95
CA ALA A 110 11.15 -2.25 -1.27
C ALA A 110 11.99 -1.30 -2.13
N GLU A 111 13.27 -1.13 -1.79
CA GLU A 111 14.21 -0.33 -2.58
C GLU A 111 14.40 -0.93 -3.99
N GLN A 112 14.64 -2.24 -4.07
CA GLN A 112 14.77 -2.95 -5.36
C GLN A 112 13.50 -2.86 -6.19
N PHE A 113 12.32 -2.96 -5.57
CA PHE A 113 11.04 -2.77 -6.22
C PHE A 113 10.93 -1.35 -6.79
N LEU A 114 11.26 -0.32 -6.02
CA LEU A 114 11.22 1.07 -6.49
C LEU A 114 12.15 1.28 -7.70
N VAL A 115 13.37 0.74 -7.66
CA VAL A 115 14.31 0.81 -8.80
C VAL A 115 13.76 0.08 -10.03
N ALA A 116 13.30 -1.16 -9.87
CA ALA A 116 12.79 -1.98 -10.97
C ALA A 116 11.49 -1.41 -11.58
N GLN A 117 10.64 -0.81 -10.76
CA GLN A 117 9.32 -0.33 -11.16
C GLN A 117 9.29 1.15 -11.53
N THR A 118 10.40 1.88 -11.43
CA THR A 118 10.50 3.30 -11.83
C THR A 118 9.92 3.53 -13.25
N ALA A 119 10.14 2.60 -14.18
CA ALA A 119 9.58 2.65 -15.54
C ALA A 119 8.05 2.45 -15.60
N HIS A 120 7.47 1.64 -14.71
CA HIS A 120 6.02 1.41 -14.63
C HIS A 120 5.30 2.54 -13.89
N VAL A 121 5.97 3.20 -12.93
CA VAL A 121 5.49 4.44 -12.29
C VAL A 121 5.28 5.51 -13.35
N THR A 122 6.23 5.68 -14.28
CA THR A 122 6.07 6.60 -15.42
C THR A 122 4.95 6.21 -16.37
N ALA A 123 4.57 4.92 -16.42
CA ALA A 123 3.48 4.40 -17.25
C ALA A 123 2.09 4.50 -16.59
N ARG A 124 1.97 5.11 -15.41
CA ARG A 124 0.70 5.38 -14.71
C ARG A 124 -0.09 4.12 -14.34
N ARG A 125 0.62 3.05 -13.97
CA ARG A 125 -0.02 1.80 -13.53
C ARG A 125 -0.27 1.82 -12.03
N TRP A 126 -1.44 1.32 -11.64
CA TRP A 126 -1.78 1.13 -10.23
C TRP A 126 -0.95 0.01 -9.62
N VAL A 127 -0.48 0.24 -8.40
CA VAL A 127 0.14 -0.81 -7.58
C VAL A 127 -0.90 -1.26 -6.57
N HIS A 128 -1.28 -2.53 -6.68
CA HIS A 128 -2.26 -3.14 -5.80
C HIS A 128 -1.56 -3.85 -4.65
N CYS A 129 -2.28 -4.06 -3.56
CA CYS A 129 -1.78 -4.87 -2.47
C CYS A 129 -2.88 -5.66 -1.78
N VAL A 130 -2.45 -6.69 -1.05
CA VAL A 130 -3.28 -7.37 -0.06
C VAL A 130 -2.61 -7.30 1.30
N LEU A 131 -3.39 -6.95 2.31
CA LEU A 131 -2.99 -6.86 3.72
C LEU A 131 -3.61 -8.03 4.48
N VAL A 132 -2.79 -8.97 4.92
CA VAL A 132 -3.21 -10.12 5.73
C VAL A 132 -2.86 -9.81 7.18
N GLU A 133 -3.86 -9.78 8.06
CA GLU A 133 -3.63 -9.46 9.48
C GLU A 133 -2.78 -10.54 10.14
N ARG A 134 -1.69 -10.12 10.79
CA ARG A 134 -0.88 -11.02 11.60
C ARG A 134 -1.47 -11.04 13.00
N MET A 135 -1.98 -12.20 13.43
CA MET A 135 -2.21 -12.41 14.84
C MET A 135 -0.84 -12.36 15.52
N THR A 136 -0.57 -11.31 16.30
CA THR A 136 0.53 -11.36 17.26
C THR A 136 0.20 -12.50 18.21
N ALA A 137 0.93 -13.61 18.11
CA ALA A 137 0.92 -14.60 19.17
C ALA A 137 1.24 -13.83 20.46
N LEU A 138 0.34 -13.87 21.44
CA LEU A 138 0.64 -13.37 22.78
C LEU A 138 1.87 -14.15 23.26
N ALA A 139 3.01 -13.48 23.29
CA ALA A 139 4.21 -13.93 24.01
C ALA A 139 4.12 -13.45 25.46
#